data_AF-A0A7S0LCF3-F1
#
_entry.id   AF-A0A7S0LCF3-F1
#
_cell.length_a   1.000
_cell.length_b   1.000
_cell.length_c   1.000
_cell.angle_alpha   90.00
_cell.angle_beta   90.00
_cell.angle_gamma   90.00
#
_symmetry.space_group_name_H-M   'P 1'
#
loop_
_entity.id
_entity.type
_entity.pdbx_description
1 polymer ?
#
loop_
_entity_poly.entity_id
_entity_poly.type
_entity_poly.pdbx_seq_one_letter_code
_entity_poly.pdbx_strand_id
1 'polypeptide(L)'
;ATSSTPSEGAAVEPPPPFKASPATRVKLVEHILRSPTGQGGADLNGLEKSDRRGVIMHVFPLHDRHTNTQLLHQANWLNPFSTSAVDSFLTNVRDQFGEKVAFYYAFNIFYTTALLVPALLGIGMFTLGLFAESQAQQLLPLFAACMAVWGSLMIKAWQRRENKLALDWGMTNTQPADVVRKEFYGTPRISPVT
;
A
#
# COMPACT_ATOMS: atom_id res chain seq x y z
N ALA A 1 -46.47 6.35 51.43
CA ALA A 1 -45.28 5.51 51.17
C ALA A 1 -45.33 5.04 49.72
N THR A 2 -44.47 5.58 48.86
CA THR A 2 -44.01 4.94 47.61
C THR A 2 -42.75 5.68 47.18
N SER A 3 -41.60 5.19 47.63
CA SER A 3 -40.27 5.60 47.19
C SER A 3 -40.01 4.99 45.82
N SER A 4 -39.91 5.81 44.77
CA SER A 4 -39.38 5.38 43.48
C SER A 4 -37.86 5.50 43.50
N THR A 5 -37.19 4.38 43.71
CA THR A 5 -35.75 4.20 43.49
C THR A 5 -35.40 4.53 42.03
N PRO A 6 -34.33 5.27 41.74
CA PRO A 6 -33.88 5.47 40.36
C PRO A 6 -33.31 4.16 39.83
N SER A 7 -33.72 3.77 38.63
CA SER A 7 -33.19 2.61 37.93
C SER A 7 -31.68 2.74 37.78
N GLU A 8 -30.98 1.76 38.37
CA GLU A 8 -29.56 1.50 38.27
C GLU A 8 -29.08 1.61 36.82
N GLY A 9 -28.03 2.40 36.60
CA GLY A 9 -27.53 2.73 35.28
C GLY A 9 -27.26 1.47 34.46
N ALA A 10 -27.92 1.36 33.31
CA ALA A 10 -27.61 0.35 32.32
C ALA A 10 -26.11 0.44 32.00
N ALA A 11 -25.37 -0.58 32.44
CA ALA A 11 -23.96 -0.73 32.11
C ALA A 11 -23.84 -0.74 30.59
N VAL A 12 -23.33 0.36 30.02
CA VAL A 12 -23.00 0.47 28.61
C VAL A 12 -21.97 -0.62 28.34
N GLU A 13 -22.37 -1.64 27.60
CA GLU A 13 -21.49 -2.72 27.20
C GLU A 13 -20.27 -2.11 26.50
N PRO A 14 -19.03 -2.47 26.90
CA PRO A 14 -17.84 -1.88 26.32
C PRO A 14 -17.87 -2.12 24.81
N PRO A 15 -17.50 -1.11 23.99
CA PRO A 15 -17.52 -1.26 22.55
C PRO A 15 -16.67 -2.47 22.15
N PRO A 16 -17.06 -3.22 21.09
CA PRO A 16 -16.33 -4.40 20.66
C PRO A 16 -14.85 -4.06 20.44
N PRO A 17 -13.93 -4.97 20.78
CA PRO A 17 -12.51 -4.69 20.70
C PRO A 17 -12.13 -4.32 19.26
N PHE A 18 -11.40 -3.22 19.13
CA PHE A 18 -10.89 -2.74 17.86
C PHE A 18 -9.99 -3.82 17.20
N LYS A 19 -10.52 -4.52 16.19
CA LYS A 19 -9.77 -5.47 15.36
C LYS A 19 -8.97 -4.70 14.30
N ALA A 20 -7.85 -4.10 14.70
CA ALA A 20 -6.90 -3.56 13.74
C ALA A 20 -6.00 -4.64 13.15
N SER A 21 -5.68 -4.47 11.86
CA SER A 21 -4.60 -5.22 11.20
C SER A 21 -3.26 -4.95 11.90
N PRO A 22 -2.30 -5.89 11.84
CA PRO A 22 -0.96 -5.67 12.39
C PRO A 22 -0.29 -4.39 11.89
N ALA A 23 -0.41 -4.07 10.60
CA ALA A 23 0.11 -2.82 10.04
C ALA A 23 -0.55 -1.58 10.67
N THR A 24 -1.88 -1.58 10.85
CA THR A 24 -2.59 -0.48 11.49
C THR A 24 -2.17 -0.32 12.96
N ARG A 25 -1.96 -1.42 13.68
CA ARG A 25 -1.46 -1.38 15.06
C ARG A 25 -0.06 -0.76 15.13
N VAL A 26 0.85 -1.16 14.25
CA VAL A 26 2.21 -0.61 14.19
C VAL A 26 2.16 0.89 13.88
N LYS A 27 1.37 1.31 12.88
CA LYS A 27 1.19 2.73 12.54
C LYS A 27 0.61 3.54 13.71
N LEU A 28 -0.34 2.97 14.45
CA LEU A 28 -0.92 3.63 15.61
C LEU A 28 0.11 3.81 16.74
N VAL A 29 0.90 2.77 17.02
CA VAL A 29 1.99 2.86 18.01
C VAL A 29 3.05 3.87 17.57
N GLU A 30 3.45 3.85 16.29
CA GLU A 30 4.38 4.84 15.75
C GLU A 30 3.81 6.26 15.85
N HIS A 31 2.51 6.43 15.56
CA HIS A 31 1.83 7.71 15.72
C HIS A 31 1.86 8.18 17.18
N ILE A 32 1.53 7.32 18.15
CA ILE A 32 1.59 7.66 19.59
C ILE A 32 3.02 8.05 20.00
N LEU A 33 4.02 7.31 19.53
CA LEU A 33 5.42 7.60 19.84
C LEU A 33 5.88 8.94 19.26
N ARG A 34 5.45 9.28 18.03
CA ARG A 34 5.90 10.48 17.31
C ARG A 34 5.08 11.73 17.57
N SER A 35 3.83 11.59 18.02
CA SER A 35 2.95 12.73 18.30
C SER A 35 3.49 13.58 19.46
N PRO A 36 3.32 14.92 19.42
CA PRO A 36 3.79 15.80 20.48
C PRO A 36 3.15 15.48 21.84
N THR A 37 3.87 15.75 22.93
CA THR A 37 3.37 15.51 24.29
C THR A 37 2.09 16.31 24.59
N GLY A 38 1.96 17.49 23.99
CA GLY A 38 0.75 18.32 24.11
C GLY A 38 -0.52 17.71 23.48
N GLN A 39 -0.37 16.69 22.62
CA GLN A 39 -1.47 15.93 22.02
C GLN A 39 -1.61 14.53 22.63
N GLY A 40 -0.92 14.25 23.75
CA GLY A 40 -0.93 12.94 24.42
C GLY A 40 0.02 11.90 23.81
N GLY A 41 0.98 12.31 22.97
CA GLY A 41 2.03 11.44 22.45
C GLY A 41 3.34 11.50 23.25
N ALA A 42 4.39 10.83 22.76
CA ALA A 42 5.69 10.74 23.43
C ALA A 42 6.78 11.71 22.87
N ASP A 43 6.47 12.48 21.82
CA ASP A 43 7.38 13.40 21.12
C ASP A 43 8.77 12.80 20.80
N LEU A 44 8.80 11.58 20.27
CA LEU A 44 10.03 10.90 19.86
C LEU A 44 10.84 11.74 18.84
N ASN A 45 10.17 12.54 18.01
CA ASN A 45 10.85 13.40 17.04
C ASN A 45 11.67 14.52 17.74
N GLY A 46 11.11 15.13 18.79
CA GLY A 46 11.85 16.10 19.61
C GLY A 46 13.04 15.46 20.32
N LEU A 47 12.86 14.24 20.84
CA LEU A 47 13.94 13.47 21.48
C LEU A 47 15.07 13.15 20.51
N GLU A 48 14.76 12.59 19.32
CA GLU A 48 15.74 12.30 18.27
C GLU A 48 16.49 13.58 17.81
N LYS A 49 15.80 14.73 17.75
CA LYS A 49 16.42 16.01 17.35
C LYS A 49 17.32 16.62 18.43
N SER A 50 17.02 16.39 19.70
CA SER A 50 17.79 16.89 20.84
C SER A 50 18.99 15.98 21.19
N ASP A 51 18.96 14.73 20.73
CA ASP A 51 19.95 13.72 21.05
C ASP A 51 21.30 13.95 20.33
N ARG A 52 22.19 14.71 20.98
CA ARG A 52 23.59 14.89 20.54
C ARG A 52 24.48 13.66 20.77
N ARG A 53 24.00 12.63 21.50
CA ARG A 53 24.81 11.48 21.94
C ARG A 53 24.50 10.19 21.18
N GLY A 54 23.41 10.14 20.42
CA GLY A 54 23.00 8.93 19.70
C GLY A 54 22.52 7.82 20.64
N VAL A 55 21.76 8.18 21.68
CA VAL A 55 21.11 7.23 22.59
C VAL A 55 20.07 6.38 21.83
N ILE A 56 19.32 6.98 20.91
CA ILE A 56 18.35 6.27 20.07
C ILE A 56 18.90 6.15 18.65
N MET A 57 19.31 4.94 18.27
CA MET A 57 19.86 4.67 16.95
C MET A 57 18.77 4.48 15.90
N HIS A 58 17.88 3.52 16.12
CA HIS A 58 16.84 3.13 15.17
C HIS A 58 15.60 2.61 15.90
N VAL A 59 14.43 2.88 15.32
CA VAL A 59 13.14 2.35 15.76
C VAL A 59 12.50 1.66 14.57
N PHE A 60 12.24 0.36 14.69
CA PHE A 60 11.63 -0.45 13.64
C PHE A 60 10.71 -1.52 14.25
N PRO A 61 9.62 -1.91 13.55
CA PRO A 61 8.74 -2.97 14.00
C PRO A 61 9.42 -4.34 13.86
N LEU A 62 9.11 -5.25 14.78
CA LEU A 62 9.55 -6.64 14.70
C LEU A 62 8.74 -7.40 13.64
N HIS A 63 9.40 -8.29 12.89
CA HIS A 63 8.74 -9.11 11.89
C HIS A 63 8.10 -10.36 12.52
N ASP A 64 6.91 -10.74 12.04
CA ASP A 64 6.31 -12.04 12.32
C ASP A 64 6.76 -13.07 11.27
N ARG A 65 7.67 -13.96 11.67
CA ARG A 65 8.21 -15.00 10.79
C ARG A 65 7.13 -15.95 10.29
N HIS A 66 6.16 -16.29 11.13
CA HIS A 66 5.13 -17.26 10.79
C HIS A 66 4.24 -16.73 9.67
N THR A 67 3.74 -15.51 9.81
CA THR A 67 2.90 -14.88 8.78
C THR A 67 3.70 -14.62 7.50
N ASN A 68 4.98 -14.24 7.60
CA ASN A 68 5.83 -14.08 6.42
C ASN A 68 5.99 -15.37 5.62
N THR A 69 6.21 -16.51 6.28
CA THR A 69 6.29 -17.81 5.59
C THR A 69 4.97 -18.18 4.92
N GLN A 70 3.84 -17.88 5.55
CA GLN A 70 2.51 -18.12 4.96
C GLN A 70 2.28 -17.25 3.71
N LEU A 71 2.62 -15.96 3.76
CA LEU A 71 2.53 -15.06 2.62
C LEU A 71 3.43 -15.51 1.47
N LEU A 72 4.65 -15.96 1.76
CA LEU A 72 5.56 -16.51 0.75
C LEU A 72 4.99 -17.78 0.11
N HIS A 73 4.41 -18.68 0.92
CA HIS A 73 3.74 -19.86 0.39
C HIS A 73 2.55 -19.48 -0.50
N GLN A 74 1.71 -18.54 -0.06
CA GLN A 74 0.59 -18.03 -0.86
C GLN A 74 1.07 -17.43 -2.19
N ALA A 75 2.16 -16.66 -2.18
CA ALA A 75 2.74 -16.06 -3.38
C ALA A 75 3.24 -17.11 -4.38
N ASN A 76 3.85 -18.20 -3.90
CA ASN A 76 4.41 -19.25 -4.76
C ASN A 76 3.34 -20.01 -5.56
N TRP A 77 2.15 -20.14 -4.99
CA TRP A 77 1.00 -20.80 -5.63
C TRP A 77 -0.05 -19.81 -6.15
N LEU A 78 0.30 -18.53 -6.22
CA LEU A 78 -0.61 -17.49 -6.68
C LEU A 78 -0.82 -17.62 -8.18
N ASN A 79 -2.07 -17.75 -8.61
CA ASN A 79 -2.42 -17.59 -10.02
C ASN A 79 -2.62 -16.10 -10.33
N PRO A 80 -1.70 -15.46 -11.08
CA PRO A 80 -1.76 -14.01 -11.32
C PRO A 80 -2.90 -13.61 -12.28
N PHE A 81 -3.51 -14.56 -12.99
CA PHE A 81 -4.67 -14.34 -13.84
C PHE A 81 -6.00 -14.43 -13.07
N SER A 82 -5.99 -14.91 -11.82
CA SER A 82 -7.17 -14.96 -10.97
C SER A 82 -7.28 -13.69 -10.13
N THR A 83 -8.22 -12.81 -10.49
CA THR A 83 -8.45 -11.55 -9.77
C THR A 83 -8.76 -11.76 -8.29
N SER A 84 -9.58 -12.77 -7.96
CA SER A 84 -9.92 -13.10 -6.57
C SER A 84 -8.74 -13.59 -5.75
N ALA A 85 -7.88 -14.44 -6.33
CA ALA A 85 -6.68 -14.93 -5.64
C ALA A 85 -5.69 -13.78 -5.39
N VAL A 86 -5.51 -12.92 -6.38
CA VAL A 86 -4.67 -11.72 -6.27
C VAL A 86 -5.22 -10.75 -5.23
N ASP A 87 -6.52 -10.45 -5.26
CA ASP A 87 -7.14 -9.52 -4.29
C ASP A 87 -7.02 -10.04 -2.84
N SER A 88 -7.20 -11.35 -2.63
CA SER A 88 -6.97 -11.99 -1.33
C SER A 88 -5.51 -11.87 -0.87
N PHE A 89 -4.56 -12.19 -1.74
CA PHE A 89 -3.13 -12.05 -1.45
C PHE A 89 -2.76 -10.59 -1.11
N LEU A 90 -3.21 -9.64 -1.91
CA LEU A 90 -2.94 -8.22 -1.69
C LEU A 90 -3.53 -7.72 -0.37
N THR A 91 -4.70 -8.23 0.03
CA THR A 91 -5.32 -7.90 1.32
C THR A 91 -4.46 -8.41 2.49
N ASN A 92 -3.95 -9.65 2.41
CA ASN A 92 -3.06 -10.19 3.44
C ASN A 92 -1.72 -9.42 3.52
N VAL A 93 -1.14 -9.04 2.38
CA VAL A 93 0.08 -8.21 2.31
C VAL A 93 -0.19 -6.82 2.89
N ARG A 94 -1.33 -6.21 2.56
CA ARG A 94 -1.76 -4.91 3.08
C ARG A 94 -1.88 -4.94 4.60
N ASP A 95 -2.50 -5.99 5.14
CA ASP A 95 -2.76 -6.09 6.56
C ASP A 95 -1.47 -6.30 7.38
N GLN A 96 -0.43 -6.88 6.77
CA GLN A 96 0.88 -7.09 7.40
C GLN A 96 1.86 -5.94 7.22
N PHE A 97 2.01 -5.43 5.99
CA PHE A 97 3.05 -4.46 5.62
C PHE A 97 2.51 -3.06 5.34
N GLY A 98 1.19 -2.90 5.29
CA GLY A 98 0.53 -1.66 4.90
C GLY A 98 0.26 -1.55 3.41
N GLU A 99 -0.52 -0.54 3.08
CA GLU A 99 -1.08 -0.31 1.74
C GLU A 99 -0.01 0.11 0.75
N LYS A 100 1.02 0.86 1.18
CA LYS A 100 2.14 1.26 0.31
C LYS A 100 2.86 0.05 -0.29
N VAL A 101 3.16 -0.95 0.55
CA VAL A 101 3.84 -2.18 0.11
C VAL A 101 2.88 -3.05 -0.71
N ALA A 102 1.61 -3.13 -0.32
CA ALA A 102 0.61 -3.86 -1.10
C ALA A 102 0.40 -3.27 -2.51
N PHE A 103 0.39 -1.93 -2.66
CA PHE A 103 0.32 -1.26 -3.95
C PHE A 103 1.50 -1.60 -4.86
N TYR A 104 2.71 -1.70 -4.30
CA TYR A 104 3.89 -2.13 -5.05
C TYR A 104 3.69 -3.53 -5.64
N TYR A 105 3.26 -4.51 -4.84
CA TYR A 105 3.00 -5.85 -5.34
C TYR A 105 1.82 -5.90 -6.31
N ALA A 106 0.76 -5.11 -6.09
CA ALA A 106 -0.36 -5.00 -7.00
C ALA A 106 0.09 -4.52 -8.39
N PHE A 107 0.94 -3.49 -8.43
CA PHE A 107 1.51 -3.00 -9.69
C PHE A 107 2.41 -4.05 -10.34
N ASN A 108 3.25 -4.72 -9.55
CA ASN A 108 4.17 -5.73 -10.07
C ASN A 108 3.43 -6.91 -10.74
N ILE A 109 2.39 -7.46 -10.09
CA ILE A 109 1.56 -8.54 -10.65
C ILE A 109 0.83 -8.07 -11.91
N PHE A 110 0.25 -6.87 -11.87
CA PHE A 110 -0.42 -6.28 -13.05
C PHE A 110 0.55 -6.08 -14.21
N TYR A 111 1.75 -5.55 -13.94
CA TYR A 111 2.74 -5.26 -14.97
C TYR A 111 3.27 -6.53 -15.63
N THR A 112 3.66 -7.52 -14.82
CA THR A 112 4.19 -8.79 -15.31
C THR A 112 3.16 -9.58 -16.13
N THR A 113 1.88 -9.56 -15.73
CA THR A 113 0.80 -10.14 -16.54
C THR A 113 0.51 -9.35 -17.82
N ALA A 114 0.56 -8.02 -17.77
CA ALA A 114 0.37 -7.17 -18.95
C ALA A 114 1.50 -7.34 -19.98
N LEU A 115 2.73 -7.62 -19.53
CA LEU A 115 3.90 -7.90 -20.38
C LEU A 115 3.78 -9.18 -21.20
N LEU A 116 2.85 -10.08 -20.89
CA LEU A 116 2.59 -11.27 -21.70
C LEU A 116 2.23 -10.89 -23.14
N VAL A 117 1.46 -9.81 -23.33
CA VAL A 117 1.04 -9.34 -24.66
C VAL A 117 2.24 -8.95 -25.54
N PRO A 118 3.12 -8.00 -25.13
CA PRO A 118 4.28 -7.64 -25.93
C PRO A 118 5.29 -8.79 -26.04
N ALA A 119 5.40 -9.68 -25.04
CA ALA A 119 6.24 -10.86 -25.13
C ALA A 119 5.81 -11.79 -26.28
N LEU A 120 4.50 -12.08 -26.38
CA LEU A 120 3.96 -12.91 -27.47
C LEU A 120 4.11 -12.24 -28.84
N LEU A 121 3.82 -10.94 -28.94
CA LEU A 121 4.04 -10.18 -30.17
C LEU A 121 5.52 -10.17 -30.59
N GLY A 122 6.43 -10.01 -29.62
CA GLY A 122 7.87 -10.03 -29.83
C GLY A 122 8.38 -11.39 -30.32
N ILE A 123 7.91 -12.49 -29.73
CA ILE A 123 8.24 -13.86 -30.20
C ILE A 123 7.72 -14.08 -31.63
N GLY A 124 6.52 -13.61 -31.94
CA GLY A 124 5.97 -13.66 -33.30
C GLY A 124 6.83 -12.90 -34.32
N MET A 125 7.21 -11.66 -33.99
CA MET A 125 8.10 -10.86 -34.84
C MET A 125 9.49 -11.49 -34.99
N PHE A 126 10.05 -12.03 -33.90
CA PHE A 126 11.36 -12.68 -33.92
C PHE A 126 11.37 -13.93 -34.82
N THR A 127 10.36 -14.79 -34.69
CA THR A 127 10.24 -16.00 -35.54
C THR A 127 10.02 -15.64 -37.01
N LEU A 128 9.18 -14.64 -37.32
CA LEU A 128 9.04 -14.11 -38.69
C LEU A 128 10.36 -13.59 -39.26
N GLY A 129 11.18 -12.91 -38.46
CA GLY A 129 12.50 -12.45 -38.87
C GLY A 129 13.45 -13.58 -39.26
N LEU A 130 13.32 -14.76 -38.64
CA LEU A 130 14.16 -15.93 -38.95
C LEU A 130 13.77 -16.64 -40.26
N PHE A 131 12.48 -16.66 -40.60
CA PHE A 131 11.97 -17.41 -41.76
C PHE A 131 11.59 -16.54 -42.97
N ALA A 132 11.27 -15.27 -42.75
CA ALA A 132 10.73 -14.36 -43.76
C ALA A 132 11.12 -12.89 -43.49
N GLU A 133 12.41 -12.58 -43.56
CA GLU A 133 12.98 -11.25 -43.25
C GLU A 133 12.28 -10.09 -43.98
N SER A 134 11.98 -10.25 -45.27
CA SER A 134 11.31 -9.22 -46.08
C SER A 134 9.90 -8.89 -45.58
N GLN A 135 9.17 -9.89 -45.08
CA GLN A 135 7.83 -9.70 -44.50
C GLN A 135 7.94 -9.06 -43.12
N ALA A 136 8.92 -9.47 -42.31
CA ALA A 136 9.16 -8.89 -40.98
C ALA A 136 9.47 -7.39 -41.06
N GLN A 137 10.27 -6.95 -42.04
CA GLN A 137 10.56 -5.53 -42.28
C GLN A 137 9.31 -4.72 -42.64
N GLN A 138 8.41 -5.30 -43.45
CA GLN A 138 7.14 -4.64 -43.82
C GLN A 138 6.17 -4.52 -42.63
N LEU A 139 6.17 -5.50 -41.72
CA LEU A 139 5.29 -5.51 -40.54
C LEU A 139 5.84 -4.71 -39.34
N LEU A 140 7.10 -4.27 -39.39
CA LEU A 140 7.74 -3.55 -38.29
C LEU A 140 7.00 -2.25 -37.87
N PRO A 141 6.50 -1.40 -38.77
CA PRO A 141 5.71 -0.22 -38.40
C PRO A 141 4.38 -0.60 -37.71
N LEU A 142 3.75 -1.69 -38.13
CA LEU A 142 2.54 -2.21 -37.50
C LEU A 142 2.83 -2.68 -36.07
N PHE A 143 3.93 -3.40 -35.87
CA PHE A 143 4.37 -3.81 -34.54
C PHE A 143 4.62 -2.60 -33.63
N ALA A 144 5.31 -1.56 -34.13
CA ALA A 144 5.52 -0.32 -33.38
C ALA A 144 4.21 0.37 -32.99
N ALA A 145 3.23 0.43 -33.90
CA ALA A 145 1.90 0.95 -33.61
C ALA A 145 1.17 0.12 -32.54
N CYS A 146 1.23 -1.22 -32.63
CA CYS A 146 0.67 -2.12 -31.61
C CYS A 146 1.30 -1.90 -30.24
N MET A 147 2.62 -1.68 -30.16
CA MET A 147 3.33 -1.40 -28.92
C MET A 147 2.93 -0.05 -28.31
N ALA A 148 2.77 0.99 -29.14
CA ALA A 148 2.30 2.30 -28.68
C ALA A 148 0.86 2.25 -28.12
N VAL A 149 -0.02 1.51 -28.80
CA VAL A 149 -1.39 1.26 -28.34
C VAL A 149 -1.36 0.46 -27.03
N TRP A 150 -0.59 -0.61 -26.96
CA TRP A 150 -0.46 -1.43 -25.75
C TRP A 150 0.04 -0.61 -24.56
N GLY A 151 1.09 0.19 -24.72
CA GLY A 151 1.63 1.02 -23.64
C GLY A 151 0.59 2.00 -23.09
N SER A 152 -0.18 2.61 -23.97
CA SER A 152 -1.27 3.52 -23.58
C SER A 152 -2.41 2.78 -22.85
N LEU A 153 -2.82 1.63 -23.36
CA LEU A 153 -3.88 0.80 -22.75
C LEU A 153 -3.45 0.25 -21.38
N MET A 154 -2.20 -0.19 -21.25
CA MET A 154 -1.63 -0.69 -20.00
C MET A 154 -1.70 0.38 -18.91
N ILE A 155 -1.27 1.61 -19.21
CA ILE A 155 -1.30 2.72 -18.23
C ILE A 155 -2.75 3.02 -17.82
N LYS A 156 -3.67 3.11 -18.79
CA LYS A 156 -5.09 3.37 -18.50
C LYS A 156 -5.74 2.25 -17.69
N ALA A 157 -5.40 1.00 -17.98
CA ALA A 157 -5.88 -0.14 -17.22
C ALA A 157 -5.32 -0.15 -15.78
N TRP A 158 -4.05 0.22 -15.59
CA TRP A 158 -3.47 0.38 -14.26
C TRP A 158 -4.19 1.47 -13.46
N GLN A 159 -4.41 2.65 -14.03
CA GLN A 159 -5.12 3.75 -13.36
C GLN A 159 -6.51 3.32 -12.87
N ARG A 160 -7.25 2.55 -13.67
CA ARG A 160 -8.55 2.00 -13.26
C ARG A 160 -8.42 1.01 -12.09
N ARG A 161 -7.42 0.13 -12.13
CA ARG A 161 -7.18 -0.86 -11.08
C ARG A 161 -6.70 -0.22 -9.78
N GLU A 162 -5.82 0.76 -9.87
CA GLU A 162 -5.34 1.57 -8.75
C GLU A 162 -6.49 2.26 -8.04
N ASN A 163 -7.37 2.95 -8.78
CA ASN A 163 -8.54 3.62 -8.20
C ASN A 163 -9.49 2.64 -7.50
N LYS A 164 -9.69 1.44 -8.07
CA LYS A 164 -10.48 0.39 -7.43
C LYS A 164 -9.85 -0.05 -6.09
N LEU A 165 -8.56 -0.35 -6.09
CA LEU A 165 -7.85 -0.76 -4.87
C LEU A 165 -7.84 0.36 -3.81
N ALA A 166 -7.65 1.61 -4.22
CA ALA A 166 -7.71 2.75 -3.32
C ALA A 166 -9.09 2.90 -2.67
N LEU A 167 -10.18 2.66 -3.44
CA LEU A 167 -11.54 2.66 -2.91
C LEU A 167 -11.78 1.48 -1.96
N ASP A 168 -11.42 0.26 -2.36
CA ASP A 168 -11.59 -0.96 -1.56
C ASP A 168 -10.80 -0.89 -0.24
N TRP A 169 -9.68 -0.16 -0.21
CA TRP A 169 -8.84 0.01 0.97
C TRP A 169 -9.13 1.28 1.78
N GLY A 170 -10.13 2.07 1.38
CA GLY A 170 -10.51 3.30 2.10
C GLY A 170 -9.47 4.42 2.03
N MET A 171 -8.60 4.42 1.01
CA MET A 171 -7.53 5.40 0.78
C MET A 171 -7.97 6.59 -0.08
N THR A 172 -9.26 6.73 -0.38
CA THR A 172 -9.79 7.78 -1.27
C THR A 172 -9.83 9.17 -0.65
N ASN A 173 -9.99 9.28 0.67
CA ASN A 173 -10.12 10.55 1.39
C ASN A 173 -8.96 10.84 2.36
N THR A 174 -7.88 10.07 2.28
CA THR A 174 -6.69 10.36 3.08
C THR A 174 -5.98 11.56 2.46
N GLN A 175 -6.22 12.75 3.02
CA GLN A 175 -5.30 13.85 2.75
C GLN A 175 -3.91 13.42 3.21
N PRO A 176 -2.84 13.74 2.45
CA PRO A 176 -1.51 13.62 2.99
C PRO A 176 -1.50 14.49 4.26
N ALA A 177 -1.51 13.85 5.42
CA ALA A 177 -1.12 14.55 6.63
C ALA A 177 0.31 15.00 6.32
N ASP A 178 0.52 16.30 6.19
CA ASP A 178 1.83 16.88 5.90
C ASP A 178 2.71 16.64 7.13
N VAL A 179 3.27 15.43 7.21
CA VAL A 179 4.22 15.07 8.25
C VAL A 179 5.46 15.89 7.95
N VAL A 180 5.70 16.86 8.83
CA VAL A 180 6.89 17.72 8.77
C VAL A 180 8.12 16.81 8.76
N ARG A 181 8.93 16.93 7.72
CA ARG A 181 10.19 16.18 7.61
C ARG A 181 11.07 16.50 8.81
N LYS A 182 11.83 15.53 9.32
CA LYS A 182 12.70 15.71 10.49
C LYS A 182 13.70 16.88 10.31
N GLU A 183 14.19 17.05 9.09
CA GLU A 183 15.15 18.10 8.69
C GLU A 183 14.54 19.50 8.55
N PHE A 184 13.21 19.63 8.67
CA PHE A 184 12.56 20.92 8.53
C PHE A 184 12.81 21.81 9.75
N TYR A 185 13.21 23.05 9.49
CA TYR A 185 13.31 24.12 10.48
C TYR A 185 12.47 25.31 9.99
N GLY A 186 11.65 25.87 10.88
CA GLY A 186 10.81 27.01 10.57
C GLY A 186 10.34 27.69 11.84
N THR A 187 9.83 28.92 11.71
CA THR A 187 9.20 29.60 12.83
C THR A 187 7.84 28.95 13.13
N PRO A 188 7.51 28.72 14.42
CA PRO A 188 6.20 28.19 14.78
C PRO A 188 5.13 29.18 14.29
N ARG A 189 4.17 28.66 13.52
CA ARG A 189 3.02 29.40 13.01
C ARG A 189 1.79 28.51 13.14
N ILE A 190 0.64 29.12 13.43
CA ILE A 190 -0.63 28.41 13.40
C ILE A 190 -0.96 28.10 11.93
N SER A 191 -1.37 26.88 11.65
CA SER A 191 -1.77 26.48 10.30
C SER A 191 -3.08 27.19 9.94
N PRO A 192 -3.23 27.78 8.74
CA PRO A 192 -4.44 28.50 8.35
C PRO A 192 -5.64 27.56 8.07
N VAL A 193 -5.41 26.25 8.09
CA VAL A 193 -6.41 25.21 7.72
C VAL A 193 -6.87 24.40 8.94
N THR A 194 -6.14 24.44 10.06
CA THR A 194 -6.40 23.66 11.29
C THR A 194 -6.39 24.56 12.50
#